data_AF-A0A1F9ZKP4-F1
#
_entry.id   AF-A0A1F9ZKP4-F1
#
_cell.length_a   1.000
_cell.length_b   1.000
_cell.length_c   1.000
_cell.angle_alpha   90.00
_cell.angle_beta   90.00
_cell.angle_gamma   90.00
#
_symmetry.space_group_name_H-M   'P 1'
#
loop_
_entity.id
_entity.type
_entity.pdbx_description
1 polymer ?
#
loop_
_entity_poly.entity_id
_entity_poly.type
_entity_poly.pdbx_seq_one_letter_code
_entity_poly.pdbx_strand_id
1 'polypeptide(L)'
;MISRKPCTLRLWDKINSGARKNGLFRDKDSVVLAVSGGPDSVTMLDFFAKQARRRRLNLVIAHLNHKIRGKEADRDEAFVKKLGQTYGLETVTARTDVPALAKKLKTSVEHAARLARYRFLTKLALKKRFHLVATAHHADDHAETFLLNLLRGTEPKGLLGIPVKRTLHGKGAAKVSVIRPLLPVTRAEIME
;
A
#
# COMPACT_ATOMS: atom_id res chain seq x y z
N MET A 1 12.08 -12.10 -26.29
CA MET A 1 10.72 -11.59 -26.04
C MET A 1 10.01 -12.56 -25.11
N ILE A 2 9.74 -12.19 -23.85
CA ILE A 2 8.99 -13.07 -22.94
C ILE A 2 7.51 -12.97 -23.33
N SER A 3 6.99 -14.04 -23.94
CA SER A 3 5.57 -14.20 -24.24
C SER A 3 4.77 -14.05 -22.94
N ARG A 4 4.00 -12.97 -22.82
CA ARG A 4 3.18 -12.73 -21.62
C ARG A 4 1.97 -13.64 -21.67
N LYS A 5 1.74 -14.41 -20.61
CA LYS A 5 0.47 -15.15 -20.45
C LYS A 5 -0.69 -14.15 -20.55
N PRO A 6 -1.78 -14.49 -21.26
CA PRO A 6 -2.91 -13.57 -21.51
C PRO A 6 -3.55 -13.04 -20.22
N CYS A 7 -3.48 -13.78 -19.11
CA CYS A 7 -4.01 -13.34 -17.82
C CYS A 7 -3.24 -12.12 -17.24
N THR A 8 -1.91 -12.13 -17.33
CA THR A 8 -1.11 -11.01 -16.82
C THR A 8 -1.52 -9.70 -17.48
N LEU A 9 -1.71 -9.68 -18.81
CA LEU A 9 -2.14 -8.49 -19.55
C LEU A 9 -3.47 -7.94 -19.03
N ARG A 10 -4.44 -8.80 -18.73
CA ARG A 10 -5.74 -8.40 -18.16
C ARG A 10 -5.60 -7.73 -16.79
N LEU A 11 -4.77 -8.29 -15.91
CA LEU A 11 -4.48 -7.69 -14.59
C LEU A 11 -3.89 -6.29 -14.75
N TRP A 12 -2.85 -6.16 -15.58
CA TRP A 12 -2.16 -4.89 -15.84
C TRP A 12 -3.12 -3.83 -16.40
N ASP A 13 -3.99 -4.21 -17.32
CA ASP A 13 -4.94 -3.30 -17.96
C ASP A 13 -6.02 -2.84 -16.98
N LYS A 14 -6.52 -3.72 -16.10
CA LYS A 14 -7.43 -3.35 -15.01
C LYS A 14 -6.81 -2.33 -14.06
N ILE A 15 -5.59 -2.59 -13.59
CA ILE A 15 -4.89 -1.68 -12.67
C ILE A 15 -4.63 -0.33 -13.36
N ASN A 16 -4.16 -0.33 -14.62
CA ASN A 16 -3.90 0.89 -15.38
C ASN A 16 -5.19 1.70 -15.63
N SER A 17 -6.25 1.04 -16.06
CA SER A 17 -7.55 1.66 -16.32
C SER A 17 -8.12 2.28 -15.04
N GLY A 18 -8.09 1.53 -13.93
CA GLY A 18 -8.52 2.01 -12.62
C GLY A 18 -7.69 3.19 -12.12
N ALA A 19 -6.35 3.15 -12.28
CA ALA A 19 -5.47 4.24 -11.89
C ALA A 19 -5.72 5.52 -12.70
N ARG A 20 -5.98 5.39 -14.01
CA ARG A 20 -6.31 6.51 -14.90
C ARG A 20 -7.68 7.10 -14.58
N LYS A 21 -8.72 6.27 -14.48
CA LYS A 21 -10.10 6.69 -14.17
C LYS A 21 -10.18 7.52 -12.89
N ASN A 22 -9.37 7.17 -11.89
CA ASN A 22 -9.38 7.83 -10.59
C ASN A 22 -8.27 8.89 -10.39
N GLY A 23 -7.45 9.17 -11.42
CA GLY A 23 -6.35 10.13 -11.32
C GLY A 23 -5.42 9.86 -10.14
N LEU A 24 -4.99 8.61 -9.97
CA LEU A 24 -4.24 8.18 -8.79
C LEU A 24 -2.84 8.80 -8.71
N PHE A 25 -2.17 8.93 -9.85
CA PHE A 25 -0.85 9.54 -10.00
C PHE A 25 -0.68 10.10 -11.41
N ARG A 26 0.23 11.05 -11.57
CA ARG A 26 0.61 11.74 -12.80
C ARG A 26 2.08 11.47 -13.11
N ASP A 27 2.50 11.90 -14.28
CA ASP A 27 3.90 11.80 -14.67
C ASP A 27 4.77 12.66 -13.74
N LYS A 28 5.97 12.17 -13.44
CA LYS A 28 6.92 12.78 -12.50
C LYS A 28 6.46 12.83 -11.04
N ASP A 29 5.34 12.19 -10.68
CA ASP A 29 4.93 12.09 -9.28
C ASP A 29 5.95 11.30 -8.45
N SER A 30 6.02 11.65 -7.16
CA SER A 30 6.83 10.96 -6.17
C SER A 30 5.94 10.14 -5.24
N VAL A 31 6.19 8.83 -5.16
CA VAL A 31 5.30 7.85 -4.50
C VAL A 31 6.06 7.00 -3.50
N VAL A 32 5.55 6.95 -2.26
CA VAL A 32 5.98 5.99 -1.25
C VAL A 32 5.19 4.69 -1.43
N LEU A 33 5.87 3.58 -1.65
CA LEU A 33 5.26 2.26 -1.83
C LEU A 33 5.27 1.49 -0.52
N ALA A 34 4.09 1.25 0.06
CA ALA A 34 3.99 0.42 1.27
C ALA A 34 4.12 -1.07 0.90
N VAL A 35 5.28 -1.67 1.18
CA VAL A 35 5.59 -3.07 0.83
C VAL A 35 5.73 -3.92 2.08
N SER A 36 4.84 -4.90 2.25
CA SER A 36 4.87 -5.84 3.39
C SER A 36 5.76 -7.05 3.13
N GLY A 37 6.03 -7.37 1.86
CA GLY A 37 6.69 -8.61 1.45
C GLY A 37 5.70 -9.69 0.97
N GLY A 38 4.40 -9.48 1.18
CA GLY A 38 3.35 -10.34 0.64
C GLY A 38 3.07 -10.09 -0.85
N PRO A 39 2.38 -11.04 -1.52
CA PRO A 39 2.15 -11.04 -2.96
C PRO A 39 1.49 -9.75 -3.46
N ASP A 40 0.44 -9.26 -2.79
CA ASP A 40 -0.27 -8.03 -3.19
C ASP A 40 0.68 -6.82 -3.25
N SER A 41 1.53 -6.71 -2.23
CA SER A 41 2.48 -5.60 -2.11
C SER A 41 3.64 -5.70 -3.11
N VAL A 42 4.04 -6.91 -3.47
CA VAL A 42 5.05 -7.18 -4.50
C VAL A 42 4.48 -6.90 -5.89
N THR A 43 3.23 -7.29 -6.15
CA THR A 43 2.51 -6.96 -7.40
C THR A 43 2.34 -5.46 -7.56
N MET A 44 2.00 -4.73 -6.48
CA MET A 44 1.96 -3.27 -6.50
C MET A 44 3.35 -2.66 -6.78
N LEU A 45 4.41 -3.20 -6.17
CA LEU A 45 5.79 -2.75 -6.40
C LEU A 45 6.20 -2.93 -7.86
N ASP A 46 6.01 -4.13 -8.41
CA ASP A 46 6.29 -4.40 -9.83
C ASP A 46 5.47 -3.48 -10.74
N PHE A 47 4.22 -3.18 -10.34
CA PHE A 47 3.37 -2.22 -11.05
C PHE A 47 4.00 -0.85 -11.15
N PHE A 48 4.35 -0.24 -10.01
CA PHE A 48 4.96 1.08 -10.03
C PHE A 48 6.35 1.09 -10.67
N ALA A 49 7.17 0.06 -10.48
CA ALA A 49 8.49 -0.02 -11.10
C ALA A 49 8.41 0.05 -12.65
N LYS A 50 7.43 -0.63 -13.24
CA LYS A 50 7.17 -0.54 -14.69
C LYS A 50 6.61 0.82 -15.11
N GLN A 51 5.75 1.44 -14.30
CA GLN A 51 5.25 2.79 -14.57
C GLN A 51 6.35 3.84 -14.44
N ALA A 52 7.29 3.69 -13.50
CA ALA A 52 8.37 4.64 -13.27
C ALA A 52 9.21 4.88 -14.52
N ARG A 53 9.53 3.81 -15.27
CA ARG A 53 10.26 3.92 -16.54
C ARG A 53 9.51 4.75 -17.58
N ARG A 54 8.19 4.58 -17.69
CA ARG A 54 7.36 5.25 -18.71
C ARG A 54 6.98 6.68 -18.34
N ARG A 55 6.71 6.92 -17.05
CA ARG A 55 6.14 8.17 -16.54
C ARG A 55 7.12 9.00 -15.70
N ARG A 56 8.37 8.56 -15.59
CA ARG A 56 9.43 9.18 -14.79
C ARG A 56 9.05 9.36 -13.32
N LEU A 57 8.37 8.35 -12.75
CA LEU A 57 7.96 8.39 -11.34
C LEU A 57 9.19 8.25 -10.44
N ASN A 58 9.19 8.99 -9.34
CA ASN A 58 10.17 8.83 -8.27
C ASN A 58 9.58 7.91 -7.19
N LEU A 59 10.25 6.81 -6.89
CA LEU A 59 9.71 5.76 -6.02
C LEU A 59 10.62 5.52 -4.82
N VAL A 60 10.01 5.29 -3.66
CA VAL A 60 10.70 4.77 -2.48
C VAL A 60 9.89 3.64 -1.88
N ILE A 61 10.55 2.55 -1.50
CA ILE A 61 9.92 1.42 -0.79
C ILE A 61 9.91 1.73 0.70
N ALA A 62 8.77 1.50 1.33
CA ALA A 62 8.57 1.67 2.76
C ALA A 62 8.03 0.37 3.38
N HIS A 63 8.79 -0.19 4.32
CA HIS A 63 8.41 -1.38 5.06
C HIS A 63 8.36 -1.09 6.56
N LEU A 64 7.28 -1.52 7.21
CA LEU A 64 7.15 -1.45 8.66
C LEU A 64 7.07 -2.87 9.22
N ASN A 65 8.09 -3.28 9.96
CA ASN A 65 8.11 -4.51 10.73
C ASN A 65 7.37 -4.27 12.06
N HIS A 66 6.20 -4.91 12.20
CA HIS A 66 5.31 -4.76 13.35
C HIS A 66 5.71 -5.58 14.60
N LYS A 67 6.80 -6.36 14.52
CA LYS A 67 7.29 -7.26 15.58
C LYS A 67 6.24 -8.25 16.14
N ILE A 68 5.25 -8.62 15.33
CA ILE A 68 4.17 -9.55 15.75
C ILE A 68 4.64 -11.01 15.67
N ARG A 69 5.38 -11.37 14.61
CA ARG A 69 5.75 -12.76 14.28
C ARG A 69 7.23 -13.09 14.51
N GLY A 70 7.91 -12.32 15.36
CA GLY A 70 9.33 -12.51 15.68
C GLY A 70 10.21 -12.68 14.43
N LYS A 71 10.86 -13.84 14.31
CA LYS A 71 11.78 -14.18 13.20
C LYS A 71 11.15 -14.07 11.82
N GLU A 72 9.84 -14.32 11.65
CA GLU A 72 9.19 -14.16 10.35
C GLU A 72 9.12 -12.70 9.92
N ALA A 73 8.85 -11.79 10.86
CA ALA A 73 8.81 -10.37 10.56
C ALA A 73 10.21 -9.82 10.19
N ASP A 74 11.26 -10.39 10.77
CA ASP A 74 12.64 -10.08 10.39
C ASP A 74 13.00 -10.64 9.00
N ARG A 75 12.49 -11.83 8.65
CA ARG A 75 12.61 -12.40 7.30
C ARG A 75 11.89 -11.55 6.26
N ASP A 76 10.67 -11.09 6.56
CA ASP A 76 9.90 -10.19 5.69
C ASP A 76 10.69 -8.89 5.45
N GLU A 77 11.27 -8.30 6.49
CA GLU A 77 12.10 -7.09 6.36
C GLU A 77 13.33 -7.33 5.48
N ALA A 78 14.04 -8.44 5.69
CA ALA A 78 15.20 -8.80 4.88
C ALA A 78 14.82 -9.04 3.41
N PHE A 79 13.69 -9.71 3.17
CA PHE A 79 13.15 -9.94 1.84
C PHE A 79 12.82 -8.62 1.13
N VAL A 80 12.17 -7.67 1.80
CA VAL A 80 11.84 -6.37 1.20
C VAL A 80 13.09 -5.54 0.91
N LYS A 81 14.13 -5.59 1.75
CA LYS A 81 15.42 -4.96 1.45
C LYS A 81 16.06 -5.55 0.18
N LYS A 82 15.99 -6.88 0.02
CA LYS A 82 16.47 -7.57 -1.19
C LYS A 82 15.66 -7.15 -2.43
N LEU A 83 14.34 -7.06 -2.32
CA LEU A 83 13.49 -6.54 -3.41
C LEU A 83 13.91 -5.12 -3.82
N GLY A 84 14.16 -4.24 -2.85
CA GLY A 84 14.68 -2.90 -3.13
C GLY A 84 15.93 -2.90 -3.99
N GLN A 85 16.90 -3.75 -3.65
CA GLN A 85 18.12 -3.93 -4.44
C GLN A 85 17.81 -4.44 -5.85
N THR A 86 16.95 -5.44 -5.98
CA THR A 86 16.55 -6.00 -7.29
C THR A 86 15.88 -4.96 -8.20
N TYR A 87 15.03 -4.10 -7.65
CA TYR A 87 14.37 -3.04 -8.42
C TYR A 87 15.21 -1.77 -8.58
N GLY A 88 16.38 -1.67 -7.92
CA GLY A 88 17.19 -0.47 -7.88
C GLY A 88 16.49 0.71 -7.18
N LEU A 89 15.66 0.43 -6.17
CA LEU A 89 14.87 1.41 -5.45
C LEU A 89 15.35 1.55 -4.00
N GLU A 90 15.42 2.80 -3.52
CA GLU A 90 15.66 3.08 -2.11
C GLU A 90 14.60 2.38 -1.25
N THR A 91 15.05 1.68 -0.22
CA THR A 91 14.19 0.98 0.72
C THR A 91 14.40 1.50 2.13
N VAL A 92 13.36 2.06 2.71
CA VAL A 92 13.34 2.55 4.08
C VAL A 92 12.53 1.59 4.93
N THR A 93 13.18 1.03 5.95
CA THR A 93 12.51 0.15 6.92
C THR A 93 12.40 0.83 8.28
N ALA A 94 11.32 0.53 8.99
CA ALA A 94 11.13 0.89 10.39
C ALA A 94 10.61 -0.31 11.17
N ARG A 95 10.81 -0.29 12.48
CA ARG A 95 10.30 -1.32 13.40
C ARG A 95 9.39 -0.67 14.43
N THR A 96 8.31 -1.34 14.81
CA THR A 96 7.43 -0.88 15.89
C THR A 96 6.87 -2.09 16.60
N ASP A 97 6.94 -2.10 17.93
CA ASP A 97 6.27 -3.11 18.74
C ASP A 97 4.76 -2.82 18.77
N VAL A 98 4.03 -3.45 17.85
CA VAL A 98 2.58 -3.28 17.77
C VAL A 98 1.85 -3.91 18.96
N PRO A 99 2.21 -5.11 19.46
CA PRO A 99 1.57 -5.66 20.66
C PRO A 99 1.63 -4.71 21.86
N ALA A 100 2.79 -4.10 22.12
CA ALA A 100 2.94 -3.11 23.18
C ALA A 100 2.12 -1.84 22.89
N LEU A 101 2.11 -1.36 21.63
CA LEU A 101 1.33 -0.20 21.22
C LEU A 101 -0.18 -0.43 21.38
N ALA A 102 -0.68 -1.62 21.03
CA ALA A 102 -2.08 -2.02 21.16
C ALA A 102 -2.54 -1.99 22.62
N LYS A 103 -1.72 -2.55 23.52
CA LYS A 103 -1.94 -2.48 24.98
C LYS A 103 -2.00 -1.03 25.47
N LYS A 104 -1.03 -0.21 25.06
CA LYS A 104 -0.96 1.21 25.45
C LYS A 104 -2.17 2.02 24.97
N LEU A 105 -2.64 1.76 23.75
CA LEU A 105 -3.77 2.46 23.15
C LEU A 105 -5.13 1.85 23.47
N LYS A 106 -5.18 0.74 24.23
CA LYS A 106 -6.40 -0.02 24.54
C LYS A 106 -7.25 -0.34 23.29
N THR A 107 -6.58 -0.80 22.23
CA THR A 107 -7.21 -1.10 20.93
C THR A 107 -6.74 -2.44 20.40
N SER A 108 -7.40 -2.97 19.36
CA SER A 108 -6.96 -4.19 18.69
C SER A 108 -5.56 -4.05 18.08
N VAL A 109 -4.82 -5.16 18.01
CA VAL A 109 -3.48 -5.24 17.39
C VAL A 109 -3.54 -4.76 15.94
N GLU A 110 -4.59 -5.11 15.21
CA GLU A 110 -4.78 -4.71 13.81
C GLU A 110 -4.93 -3.18 13.67
N HIS A 111 -5.75 -2.56 14.53
CA HIS A 111 -5.93 -1.11 14.52
C HIS A 111 -4.62 -0.38 14.89
N ALA A 112 -3.91 -0.88 15.90
CA ALA A 112 -2.60 -0.35 16.28
C ALA A 112 -1.57 -0.50 15.14
N ALA A 113 -1.54 -1.64 14.44
CA ALA A 113 -0.68 -1.86 13.28
C ALA A 113 -0.99 -0.88 12.14
N ARG A 114 -2.29 -0.67 11.85
CA ARG A 114 -2.76 0.28 10.85
C ARG A 114 -2.35 1.71 11.19
N LEU A 115 -2.52 2.12 12.45
CA LEU A 115 -2.11 3.44 12.92
C LEU A 115 -0.58 3.63 12.80
N ALA A 116 0.21 2.68 13.29
CA ALA A 116 1.66 2.71 13.19
C ALA A 116 2.13 2.80 11.74
N ARG A 117 1.52 2.00 10.85
CA ARG A 117 1.79 2.00 9.40
C ARG A 117 1.55 3.37 8.79
N TYR A 118 0.36 3.95 8.96
CA TYR A 118 0.07 5.27 8.38
C TYR A 118 0.92 6.39 8.97
N ARG A 119 1.25 6.33 10.26
CA ARG A 119 2.18 7.30 10.88
C ARG A 119 3.58 7.22 10.26
N PHE A 120 4.11 6.01 10.11
CA PHE A 120 5.41 5.79 9.46
C PHE A 120 5.40 6.28 8.00
N LEU A 121 4.43 5.85 7.21
CA LEU A 121 4.32 6.22 5.79
C LEU A 121 4.17 7.73 5.60
N THR A 122 3.33 8.38 6.40
CA THR A 122 3.12 9.83 6.34
C THR A 122 4.40 10.58 6.72
N LYS A 123 5.08 10.17 7.80
CA LYS A 123 6.35 10.78 8.22
C LYS A 123 7.42 10.65 7.15
N LEU A 124 7.52 9.48 6.51
CA LEU A 124 8.47 9.23 5.44
C LEU A 124 8.16 10.09 4.21
N ALA A 125 6.89 10.13 3.78
CA ALA A 125 6.45 10.94 2.66
C ALA A 125 6.80 12.41 2.89
N LEU A 126 6.46 12.97 4.05
CA LEU A 126 6.79 14.35 4.40
C LEU A 126 8.31 14.61 4.44
N LYS A 127 9.10 13.71 5.03
CA LYS A 127 10.57 13.84 5.09
C LYS A 127 11.20 13.88 3.70
N LYS A 128 10.66 13.09 2.75
CA LYS A 128 11.13 13.02 1.36
C LYS A 128 10.49 14.06 0.44
N ARG A 129 9.54 14.87 0.95
CA ARG A 129 8.71 15.80 0.17
C ARG A 129 7.85 15.10 -0.90
N PHE A 130 7.37 13.90 -0.59
CA PHE A 130 6.46 13.13 -1.42
C PHE A 130 5.02 13.38 -0.97
N HIS A 131 4.09 13.43 -1.92
CA HIS A 131 2.67 13.70 -1.70
C HIS A 131 1.79 12.45 -1.82
N LEU A 132 2.33 11.32 -2.30
CA LEU A 132 1.58 10.09 -2.52
C LEU A 132 2.15 8.91 -1.72
N VAL A 133 1.23 8.11 -1.16
CA VAL A 133 1.51 6.82 -0.52
C VAL A 133 0.64 5.77 -1.20
N ALA A 134 1.23 4.77 -1.82
CA ALA A 134 0.50 3.64 -2.39
C ALA A 134 0.41 2.48 -1.40
N THR A 135 -0.78 1.87 -1.30
CA THR A 135 -1.01 0.66 -0.50
C THR A 135 -1.69 -0.40 -1.34
N ALA A 136 -1.33 -1.66 -1.11
CA ALA A 136 -1.75 -2.80 -1.92
C ALA A 136 -3.12 -3.37 -1.56
N HIS A 137 -4.07 -2.52 -1.13
CA HIS A 137 -5.41 -3.01 -0.85
C HIS A 137 -6.11 -3.39 -2.16
N HIS A 138 -6.76 -4.55 -2.19
CA HIS A 138 -7.43 -5.13 -3.35
C HIS A 138 -8.96 -5.22 -3.16
N ALA A 139 -9.67 -5.78 -4.14
CA ALA A 139 -11.13 -5.86 -4.13
C ALA A 139 -11.67 -6.66 -2.94
N ASP A 140 -11.00 -7.75 -2.55
CA ASP A 140 -11.42 -8.57 -1.41
C ASP A 140 -11.33 -7.81 -0.08
N ASP A 141 -10.28 -6.99 0.14
CA ASP A 141 -10.21 -6.11 1.33
C ASP A 141 -11.36 -5.10 1.37
N HIS A 142 -11.75 -4.61 0.19
CA HIS A 142 -12.88 -3.69 0.05
C HIS A 142 -14.19 -4.38 0.42
N ALA A 143 -14.40 -5.61 -0.05
CA ALA A 143 -15.57 -6.42 0.28
C ALA A 143 -15.61 -6.76 1.78
N GLU A 144 -14.50 -7.17 2.37
CA GLU A 144 -14.40 -7.43 3.81
C GLU A 144 -14.75 -6.17 4.63
N THR A 145 -14.17 -5.03 4.27
CA THR A 145 -14.45 -3.76 4.95
C THR A 145 -15.92 -3.36 4.80
N PHE A 146 -16.50 -3.55 3.62
CA PHE A 146 -17.91 -3.28 3.36
C PHE A 146 -18.83 -4.15 4.23
N LEU A 147 -18.59 -5.47 4.27
CA LEU A 147 -19.36 -6.41 5.07
C LEU A 147 -19.26 -6.10 6.57
N LEU A 148 -18.05 -5.80 7.05
CA LEU A 148 -17.85 -5.38 8.44
C LEU A 148 -18.61 -4.10 8.79
N ASN A 149 -18.64 -3.12 7.88
CA ASN A 149 -19.39 -1.88 8.09
C ASN A 149 -20.91 -2.12 8.04
N LEU A 150 -21.37 -3.02 7.18
CA LEU A 150 -22.78 -3.42 7.12
C LEU A 150 -23.23 -4.08 8.43
N LEU A 151 -22.46 -5.05 8.92
CA LEU A 151 -22.73 -5.76 10.18
C LEU A 151 -22.71 -4.85 11.42
N ARG A 152 -21.94 -3.75 11.37
CA ARG A 152 -21.87 -2.75 12.44
C ARG A 152 -23.02 -1.73 12.43
N GLY A 153 -23.93 -1.81 11.46
CA GLY A 153 -25.04 -0.86 11.34
C GLY A 153 -24.59 0.57 11.01
N THR A 154 -23.48 0.72 10.27
CA THR A 154 -22.97 2.05 9.91
C THR A 154 -23.92 2.73 8.93
N GLU A 155 -24.18 4.04 9.12
CA GLU A 155 -25.00 4.85 8.20
C GLU A 155 -24.53 4.72 6.74
N PRO A 156 -25.37 5.00 5.72
CA PRO A 156 -25.02 4.81 4.30
C PRO A 156 -23.70 5.45 3.86
N LYS A 157 -23.30 6.57 4.47
CA LYS A 157 -21.98 7.21 4.23
C LYS A 157 -20.79 6.41 4.79
N GLY A 158 -21.00 5.65 5.86
CA GLY A 158 -20.04 4.73 6.47
C GLY A 158 -20.02 3.34 5.84
N LEU A 159 -21.01 2.99 5.01
CA LEU A 159 -21.01 1.76 4.19
C LEU A 159 -19.97 1.78 3.08
N LEU A 160 -19.47 2.96 2.69
CA LEU A 160 -18.40 3.05 1.70
C LEU A 160 -17.21 2.26 2.25
N GLY A 161 -16.82 1.19 1.55
CA GLY A 161 -15.72 0.31 1.95
C GLY A 161 -14.37 1.06 1.93
N ILE A 162 -13.36 0.48 1.30
CA ILE A 162 -12.07 1.16 1.23
C ILE A 162 -12.09 2.22 0.11
N PRO A 163 -11.87 3.52 0.39
CA PRO A 163 -11.84 4.54 -0.66
C PRO A 163 -10.63 4.37 -1.57
N VAL A 164 -10.78 4.54 -2.88
CA VAL A 164 -9.68 4.40 -3.86
C VAL A 164 -8.53 5.40 -3.59
N LYS A 165 -8.87 6.62 -3.19
CA LYS A 165 -7.94 7.68 -2.79
C LYS A 165 -8.43 8.35 -1.53
N ARG A 166 -7.52 8.62 -0.58
CA ARG A 166 -7.84 9.29 0.68
C ARG A 166 -6.73 10.25 1.09
N THR A 167 -7.04 11.52 1.26
CA THR A 167 -6.09 12.51 1.78
C THR A 167 -5.94 12.36 3.30
N LEU A 168 -4.73 12.05 3.76
CA LEU A 168 -4.37 12.11 5.17
C LEU A 168 -4.13 13.58 5.53
N HIS A 169 -4.85 14.05 6.53
CA HIS A 169 -4.67 15.40 7.05
C HIS A 169 -3.45 15.37 7.98
N GLY A 170 -2.36 15.97 7.53
CA GLY A 170 -1.17 16.19 8.37
C GLY A 170 -1.37 17.39 9.29
N LYS A 171 -0.55 17.51 10.34
CA LYS A 171 -0.39 18.78 11.05
C LYS A 171 0.39 19.73 10.14
N GLY A 172 -0.26 20.75 9.59
CA GLY A 172 0.33 21.76 8.68
C GLY A 172 -0.22 21.74 7.25
N ALA A 173 0.36 22.58 6.35
CA ALA A 173 -0.10 22.76 4.97
C ALA A 173 0.21 21.58 4.02
N ALA A 174 1.11 20.66 4.41
CA ALA A 174 1.52 19.54 3.58
C ALA A 174 0.49 18.40 3.60
N LYS A 175 -0.11 18.10 2.45
CA LYS A 175 -1.12 17.05 2.27
C LYS A 175 -0.48 15.78 1.69
N VAL A 176 -0.68 14.64 2.36
CA VAL A 176 -0.27 13.32 1.86
C VAL A 176 -1.52 12.54 1.46
N SER A 177 -1.58 12.01 0.25
CA SER A 177 -2.71 11.19 -0.20
C SER A 177 -2.34 9.71 -0.29
N VAL A 178 -3.19 8.87 0.28
CA VAL A 178 -3.10 7.42 0.14
C VAL A 178 -3.88 7.00 -1.10
N ILE A 179 -3.24 6.23 -1.98
CA ILE A 179 -3.81 5.67 -3.20
C ILE A 179 -3.78 4.13 -3.15
N ARG A 180 -4.78 3.50 -3.79
CA ARG A 180 -4.98 2.05 -3.78
C ARG A 180 -5.18 1.55 -5.21
N PRO A 181 -4.09 1.36 -5.98
CA PRO A 181 -4.19 0.99 -7.39
C PRO A 181 -4.75 -0.42 -7.61
N LEU A 182 -4.61 -1.31 -6.62
CA LEU A 182 -5.07 -2.71 -6.73
C LEU A 182 -6.55 -2.90 -6.37
N LEU A 183 -7.27 -1.85 -5.97
CA LEU A 183 -8.68 -1.98 -5.59
C LEU A 183 -9.59 -2.60 -6.69
N PRO A 184 -9.33 -2.41 -8.01
CA PRO A 184 -10.13 -3.04 -9.07
C PRO A 184 -9.84 -4.53 -9.33
N VAL A 185 -8.85 -5.13 -8.66
CA VAL A 185 -8.43 -6.51 -8.90
C VAL A 185 -8.67 -7.37 -7.67
N THR A 186 -8.98 -8.65 -7.87
CA THR A 186 -9.17 -9.63 -6.80
C THR A 186 -7.84 -10.25 -6.38
N ARG A 187 -7.81 -10.86 -5.19
CA ARG A 187 -6.65 -11.61 -4.72
C ARG A 187 -6.35 -12.83 -5.61
N ALA A 188 -7.39 -13.47 -6.16
CA ALA A 188 -7.21 -14.56 -7.13
C ALA A 188 -6.38 -14.10 -8.35
N GLU A 189 -6.74 -12.96 -8.94
CA GLU A 189 -6.02 -12.39 -10.07
C GLU A 189 -4.58 -11.96 -9.73
N ILE A 190 -4.29 -11.65 -8.46
CA ILE A 190 -2.94 -11.32 -7.99
C ILE A 190 -2.05 -12.59 -7.89
N MET A 191 -2.66 -13.74 -7.60
CA MET A 191 -1.97 -15.01 -7.35
C MET A 191 -1.71 -15.85 -8.61
N GLU A 192 -2.34 -15.52 -9.73
CA GLU A 192 -2.17 -16.17 -11.05
C GLU A 192 -0.87 -15.79 -11.78
#